data_AF-A0A257MPV5-F1
#
_entry.id   AF-A0A257MPV5-F1
#
_cell.length_a   1.000
_cell.length_b   1.000
_cell.length_c   1.000
_cell.angle_alpha   90.00
_cell.angle_beta   90.00
_cell.angle_gamma   90.00
#
_symmetry.space_group_name_H-M   'P 1'
#
loop_
_entity.id
_entity.type
_entity.pdbx_description
1 polymer ?
#
loop_
_entity_poly.entity_id
_entity_poly.type
_entity_poly.pdbx_seq_one_letter_code
_entity_poly.pdbx_strand_id
1 'polypeptide(L)'
;MSISKIIGRDGRLVWDNFPVSLKYWMIEWDKPDGGIGCWHGKAIVSQTDLRAMMEVQAKSRPISIEEPMSAEFRKGKKVYSGQLIISSFPDPIDSNPIVDFTGTGELEIKEH
;
A
#
# COMPACT_ATOMS: atom_id res chain seq x y z
N MET A 1 -15.59 6.69 18.24
CA MET A 1 -15.01 6.11 17.02
C MET A 1 -13.84 5.24 17.44
N SER A 2 -13.81 3.97 17.02
CA SER A 2 -12.72 3.05 17.36
C SER A 2 -11.75 2.98 16.19
N ILE A 3 -10.59 3.62 16.32
CA ILE A 3 -9.51 3.48 15.33
C ILE A 3 -8.94 2.07 15.47
N SER A 4 -9.21 1.23 14.46
CA SER A 4 -8.61 -0.10 14.41
C SER A 4 -7.25 -0.01 13.73
N LYS A 5 -6.19 -0.36 14.46
CA LYS A 5 -4.81 -0.36 13.96
C LYS A 5 -4.37 -1.77 13.60
N ILE A 6 -4.02 -1.99 12.34
CA ILE A 6 -3.49 -3.25 11.81
C ILE A 6 -2.03 -3.04 11.45
N ILE A 7 -1.14 -3.87 11.98
CA ILE A 7 0.29 -3.82 11.71
C ILE A 7 0.70 -5.20 11.19
N GLY A 8 1.51 -5.21 10.13
CA GLY A 8 2.06 -6.44 9.58
C GLY A 8 3.48 -6.27 9.07
N ARG A 9 4.09 -7.42 8.80
CA ARG A 9 5.35 -7.58 8.10
C ARG A 9 5.05 -8.36 6.84
N ASP A 10 5.78 -8.05 5.78
CA ASP A 10 5.61 -8.66 4.47
C ASP A 10 4.26 -8.31 3.82
N GLY A 11 4.34 -7.62 2.69
CA GLY A 11 3.19 -7.26 1.85
C GLY A 11 3.67 -6.99 0.43
N ARG A 12 2.74 -6.76 -0.47
CA ARG A 12 3.07 -6.37 -1.85
C ARG A 12 2.11 -5.32 -2.35
N LEU A 13 2.66 -4.31 -3.01
CA LEU A 13 1.94 -3.37 -3.83
C LEU A 13 2.12 -3.77 -5.29
N VAL A 14 1.06 -3.71 -6.09
CA VAL A 14 1.16 -3.98 -7.52
C VAL A 14 0.92 -2.67 -8.27
N TRP A 15 1.98 -2.11 -8.84
CA TRP A 15 1.98 -0.91 -9.69
C TRP A 15 2.07 -1.29 -11.15
N ASP A 16 1.03 -1.13 -11.95
CA ASP A 16 1.10 -1.41 -13.41
C ASP A 16 1.71 -2.81 -13.72
N ASN A 17 1.38 -3.82 -12.90
CA ASN A 17 1.93 -5.19 -12.93
C ASN A 17 3.34 -5.37 -12.33
N PHE A 18 3.96 -4.33 -11.76
CA PHE A 18 5.21 -4.41 -11.01
C PHE A 18 4.94 -4.67 -9.52
N PRO A 19 5.35 -5.81 -8.96
CA PRO A 19 5.27 -6.05 -7.54
C PRO A 19 6.37 -5.28 -6.81
N VAL A 20 6.00 -4.46 -5.84
CA VAL A 20 6.92 -3.82 -4.89
C VAL A 20 6.66 -4.39 -3.51
N SER A 21 7.69 -5.02 -2.95
CA SER A 21 7.60 -5.64 -1.63
C SER A 21 7.52 -4.60 -0.53
N LEU A 22 6.62 -4.84 0.43
CA LEU A 22 6.50 -4.07 1.67
C LEU A 22 7.26 -4.79 2.79
N LYS A 23 8.26 -4.14 3.37
CA LYS A 23 8.98 -4.67 4.54
C LYS A 23 8.12 -4.60 5.80
N TYR A 24 7.49 -3.44 5.99
CA TYR A 24 6.63 -3.12 7.12
C TYR A 24 5.47 -2.27 6.66
N TRP A 25 4.31 -2.45 7.26
CA TRP A 25 3.14 -1.64 6.95
C TRP A 25 2.21 -1.52 8.15
N MET A 26 1.45 -0.44 8.13
CA MET A 26 0.44 -0.11 9.12
C MET A 26 -0.79 0.44 8.41
N ILE A 27 -1.96 -0.03 8.81
CA ILE A 27 -3.25 0.48 8.38
C ILE A 27 -4.02 0.94 9.61
N GLU A 28 -4.52 2.15 9.55
CA GLU A 28 -5.48 2.70 10.50
C GLU A 28 -6.80 2.84 9.76
N TRP A 29 -7.79 2.08 10.24
CA TRP A 29 -9.11 2.04 9.64
C TRP A 29 -10.07 2.80 10.52
N ASP A 30 -10.62 3.89 9.98
CA ASP A 30 -11.79 4.53 10.54
C ASP A 30 -13.03 3.90 9.89
N LYS A 31 -13.81 3.16 10.68
CA LYS A 31 -15.13 2.69 10.29
C LYS A 31 -16.16 3.66 10.87
N PRO A 32 -16.60 4.69 10.12
CA PRO A 32 -17.79 5.43 10.50
C PRO A 32 -19.00 4.51 10.41
N ASP A 33 -19.89 4.58 11.41
CA ASP A 33 -21.16 3.86 11.38
C ASP A 33 -21.96 4.30 10.14
N GLY A 34 -22.09 3.41 9.15
CA GLY A 34 -22.93 3.62 7.96
C GLY A 34 -22.28 4.29 6.74
N GLY A 35 -20.94 4.30 6.61
CA GLY A 35 -20.23 4.85 5.44
C GLY A 35 -19.33 3.85 4.70
N ILE A 36 -18.86 4.22 3.50
CA ILE A 36 -17.76 3.51 2.82
C ILE A 36 -16.52 3.72 3.68
N GLY A 37 -15.99 2.65 4.27
CA GLY A 37 -14.81 2.73 5.12
C GLY A 37 -13.61 3.25 4.34
N CYS A 38 -13.06 4.39 4.76
CA CYS A 38 -11.75 4.86 4.32
C CYS A 38 -10.72 4.40 5.33
N TRP A 39 -9.66 3.75 4.87
CA TRP A 39 -8.50 3.41 5.69
C TRP A 39 -7.31 4.16 5.16
N HIS A 40 -6.40 4.55 6.05
CA HIS A 40 -5.15 5.16 5.67
C HIS A 40 -4.01 4.30 6.21
N GLY A 41 -2.85 4.44 5.62
CA GLY A 41 -1.71 3.69 6.09
C GLY A 41 -0.39 4.22 5.60
N LYS A 42 0.64 3.61 6.18
CA LYS A 42 2.03 3.88 5.85
C LYS A 42 2.73 2.55 5.64
N ALA A 43 3.59 2.46 4.64
CA ALA A 43 4.42 1.28 4.44
C ALA A 43 5.87 1.66 4.13
N ILE A 44 6.80 0.85 4.64
CA ILE A 44 8.20 0.87 4.24
C ILE A 44 8.34 -0.10 3.07
N VAL A 45 8.76 0.43 1.92
CA VAL A 45 8.90 -0.35 0.69
C VAL A 45 10.34 -0.84 0.50
N SER A 46 10.52 -1.89 -0.30
CA SER A 46 11.84 -2.34 -0.74
C SER A 46 12.46 -1.30 -1.67
N GLN A 47 13.61 -0.74 -1.28
CA GLN A 47 14.35 0.22 -2.10
C GLN A 47 14.74 -0.37 -3.46
N THR A 48 15.13 -1.65 -3.49
CA THR A 48 15.51 -2.36 -4.72
C THR A 48 14.32 -2.46 -5.68
N ASP A 49 13.16 -2.89 -5.18
CA ASP A 49 11.96 -3.08 -6.00
C ASP A 49 11.41 -1.73 -6.47
N LEU A 50 11.41 -0.72 -5.59
CA LEU A 50 11.01 0.64 -5.91
C LEU A 50 11.87 1.22 -7.02
N ARG A 51 13.20 1.10 -6.90
CA ARG A 51 14.13 1.59 -7.94
C ARG A 51 13.90 0.87 -9.27
N ALA A 52 13.78 -0.46 -9.26
CA ALA A 52 13.54 -1.24 -10.47
C ALA A 52 12.24 -0.82 -11.16
N MET A 53 11.16 -0.62 -10.40
CA MET A 53 9.89 -0.12 -10.92
C MET A 53 10.05 1.29 -11.53
N MET A 54 10.71 2.22 -10.82
CA MET A 54 10.92 3.59 -11.31
C MET A 54 11.75 3.63 -12.60
N GLU A 55 12.80 2.80 -12.72
CA GLU A 55 13.62 2.70 -13.93
C GLU A 55 12.83 2.19 -15.14
N VAL A 56 11.88 1.30 -14.93
CA VAL A 56 10.98 0.84 -16.00
C VAL A 56 9.97 1.93 -16.35
N GLN A 57 9.36 2.56 -15.35
CA GLN A 57 8.36 3.62 -15.56
C GLN A 57 8.94 4.86 -16.26
N ALA A 58 10.18 5.24 -15.95
CA ALA A 58 10.88 6.32 -16.64
C ALA A 58 10.98 6.12 -18.16
N LYS A 59 10.81 4.88 -18.66
CA LYS A 59 10.84 4.54 -20.08
C LYS A 59 9.45 4.48 -20.73
N SER A 60 8.36 4.51 -19.96
CA SER A 60 6.99 4.32 -20.45
C SER A 60 6.10 5.54 -20.24
N ARG A 61 5.85 5.94 -18.98
CA ARG A 61 4.91 7.01 -18.62
C ARG A 61 5.13 7.47 -17.16
N PRO A 62 4.75 8.70 -16.80
CA PRO A 62 4.72 9.12 -15.40
C PRO A 62 3.75 8.24 -14.61
N ILE A 63 4.09 7.94 -13.34
CA ILE A 63 3.18 7.21 -12.46
C ILE A 63 2.05 8.15 -12.03
N SER A 64 0.81 7.78 -12.31
CA SER A 64 -0.35 8.56 -11.87
C SER A 64 -0.54 8.40 -10.36
N ILE A 65 -0.40 9.51 -9.61
CA ILE A 65 -0.74 9.55 -8.18
C ILE A 65 -2.25 9.42 -7.94
N GLU A 66 -3.09 9.59 -8.97
CA GLU A 66 -4.55 9.61 -8.84
C GLU A 66 -5.20 8.26 -9.16
N GLU A 67 -4.45 7.32 -9.76
CA GLU A 67 -4.98 6.01 -10.11
C GLU A 67 -4.84 5.03 -8.92
N PRO A 68 -5.93 4.34 -8.52
CA PRO A 68 -5.86 3.35 -7.46
C PRO A 68 -5.06 2.11 -7.88
N MET A 69 -4.13 1.69 -7.03
CA MET A 69 -3.37 0.45 -7.15
C MET A 69 -3.93 -0.67 -6.28
N SER A 70 -3.79 -1.91 -6.75
CA SER A 70 -4.06 -3.09 -5.94
C SER A 70 -2.94 -3.34 -4.92
N ALA A 71 -3.33 -3.64 -3.69
CA ALA A 71 -2.43 -3.96 -2.60
C ALA A 71 -2.84 -5.25 -1.90
N GLU A 72 -1.86 -6.03 -1.48
CA GLU A 72 -2.03 -7.17 -0.58
C GLU A 72 -1.12 -7.02 0.63
N PHE A 73 -1.73 -7.06 1.81
CA PHE A 73 -1.05 -6.95 3.09
C PHE A 73 -1.18 -8.27 3.85
N ARG A 74 -0.07 -8.84 4.33
CA ARG A 74 -0.10 -10.12 5.06
C ARG A 74 0.19 -9.91 6.53
N LYS A 75 -0.64 -10.51 7.40
CA LYS A 75 -0.43 -10.54 8.86
C LYS A 75 -0.60 -11.98 9.36
N GLY A 76 0.50 -12.70 9.46
CA GLY A 76 0.47 -14.15 9.71
C GLY A 76 -0.26 -14.86 8.56
N LYS A 77 -1.31 -15.61 8.89
CA LYS A 77 -2.15 -16.31 7.89
C LYS A 77 -3.24 -15.45 7.24
N LYS A 78 -3.44 -14.22 7.72
CA LYS A 78 -4.47 -13.31 7.20
C LYS A 78 -3.93 -12.50 6.04
N VAL A 79 -4.68 -12.45 4.95
CA VAL A 79 -4.41 -11.60 3.80
C VAL A 79 -5.48 -10.52 3.74
N TYR A 80 -5.05 -9.26 3.73
CA TYR A 80 -5.90 -8.10 3.51
C TYR A 80 -5.66 -7.60 2.09
N SER A 81 -6.72 -7.43 1.32
CA SER A 81 -6.65 -6.94 -0.06
C SER A 81 -7.50 -5.70 -0.21
N GLY A 82 -7.02 -4.73 -0.99
CA GLY A 82 -7.77 -3.52 -1.27
C GLY A 82 -7.12 -2.69 -2.37
N GLN A 83 -7.80 -1.61 -2.75
CA GLN A 83 -7.27 -0.60 -3.63
C GLN A 83 -6.78 0.60 -2.82
N LEU A 84 -5.65 1.18 -3.20
CA LEU A 84 -5.08 2.35 -2.55
C LEU A 84 -4.61 3.40 -3.53
N ILE A 85 -4.60 4.64 -3.09
CA ILE A 85 -4.01 5.79 -3.75
C ILE A 85 -2.81 6.22 -2.91
N ILE A 86 -1.65 6.41 -3.54
CA ILE A 86 -0.48 6.95 -2.85
C ILE A 86 -0.65 8.45 -2.66
N SER A 87 -0.42 8.94 -1.45
CA SER A 87 -0.42 10.36 -1.15
C SER A 87 0.89 11.06 -1.54
N SER A 88 2.01 10.34 -1.51
CA SER A 88 3.33 10.85 -1.92
C SER A 88 4.25 9.73 -2.40
N PHE A 89 4.93 9.94 -3.53
CA PHE A 89 5.95 9.01 -3.99
C PHE A 89 7.21 9.11 -3.13
N PRO A 90 7.69 8.00 -2.54
CA PRO A 90 8.95 7.99 -1.80
C PRO A 90 10.16 8.19 -2.73
N ASP A 91 11.20 8.85 -2.23
CA ASP A 91 12.48 8.93 -2.93
C ASP A 91 13.22 7.58 -2.83
N PRO A 92 13.64 6.97 -3.95
CA PRO A 92 14.41 5.73 -3.94
C PRO A 92 15.82 5.89 -3.34
N ILE A 93 16.29 7.09 -3.03
CA ILE A 93 17.57 7.36 -2.38
C ILE A 93 17.48 7.08 -0.86
N ASP A 94 16.29 7.14 -0.28
CA ASP A 94 16.09 6.85 1.13
C ASP A 94 16.40 5.38 1.44
N SER A 95 17.08 5.17 2.58
CA SER A 95 17.39 3.82 3.08
C SER A 95 16.15 3.05 3.54
N ASN A 96 15.08 3.76 3.89
CA ASN A 96 13.76 3.23 4.27
C ASN A 96 12.67 4.07 3.59
N PRO A 97 12.43 3.90 2.28
CA PRO A 97 11.43 4.68 1.57
C PRO A 97 10.04 4.40 2.16
N ILE A 98 9.35 5.45 2.59
CA ILE A 98 8.02 5.38 3.20
C ILE A 98 6.98 5.89 2.20
N VAL A 99 5.96 5.08 1.97
CA VAL A 99 4.80 5.47 1.20
C VAL A 99 3.61 5.69 2.12
N ASP A 100 3.01 6.88 2.02
CA ASP A 100 1.72 7.19 2.62
C ASP A 100 0.63 6.85 1.60
N PHE A 101 -0.45 6.21 2.06
CA PHE A 101 -1.54 5.81 1.18
C PHE A 101 -2.91 5.92 1.86
N THR A 102 -3.93 6.06 1.03
CA THR A 102 -5.34 5.98 1.41
C THR A 102 -6.01 4.87 0.61
N GLY A 103 -6.77 4.03 1.29
CA GLY A 103 -7.57 2.98 0.69
C GLY A 103 -8.91 3.47 0.17
N THR A 104 -9.28 3.03 -1.02
CA THR A 104 -10.60 3.27 -1.61
C THR A 104 -11.45 2.01 -1.45
N GLY A 105 -12.40 2.03 -0.50
CA GLY A 105 -13.31 0.91 -0.22
C GLY A 105 -12.87 0.01 0.94
N GLU A 106 -13.63 -1.07 1.19
CA GLU A 106 -13.37 -1.98 2.31
C GLU A 106 -12.16 -2.89 2.06
N LEU A 107 -11.43 -3.23 3.13
CA LEU A 107 -10.40 -4.27 3.08
C LEU A 107 -11.05 -5.64 3.10
N GLU A 108 -10.85 -6.43 2.04
CA GLU A 108 -11.24 -7.83 2.02
C GLU A 108 -10.27 -8.66 2.86
N ILE A 109 -10.79 -9.47 3.78
CA ILE A 109 -10.00 -10.36 4.63
C ILE A 109 -10.21 -11.80 4.17
N LYS A 110 -9.13 -12.49 3.77
CA LYS A 110 -9.13 -13.93 3.53
C LYS A 110 -8.33 -14.64 4.63
N GLU A 111 -8.92 -15.67 5.21
CA GLU A 111 -8.23 -16.61 6.10
C GLU A 111 -7.77 -17.82 5.28
N HIS A 112 -6.48 -18.12 5.28
CA HIS A 112 -5.87 -19.29 4.64
C HIS A 112 -5.37 -20.31 5.66
#